data_AF-A0AAU5K6E7-F1
#
_entry.id   AF-A0AAU5K6E7-F1
#
_cell.length_a   1.000
_cell.length_b   1.000
_cell.length_c   1.000
_cell.angle_alpha   90.00
_cell.angle_beta   90.00
_cell.angle_gamma   90.00
#
_symmetry.space_group_name_H-M   'P 1'
#
loop_
_entity.id
_entity.type
_entity.pdbx_description
1 polymer ?
#
loop_
_entity_poly.entity_id
_entity_poly.type
_entity_poly.pdbx_seq_one_letter_code
_entity_poly.pdbx_strand_id
1 'polypeptide(L)'
;MTSHLRRRVGARMVPALMAALCAITGVTALGATPAAAADQRQAIYAIAHRVDTVDGVDAALKHGANGIEIDVCAWWNPNEWRAYHDCSSAGDNRLGPSFDSMIDRIVSNANAGRRLSLVWLDIKDPNYCGEQPNRGCSVTGLHDKAQRLTAAGIQVLYGFYEYHGGSTPDVGGRGWQSLEGKLGRLEGMTTTGTRDQVRGAFDRSGAGIPVGHRAMDYGDTNITKGFGNCTEATYNTCAELKKGAADRAAGQLAATLSWTATYNDPWYVDKLLGDARVDGIIAGYGDFTGVREYDDSWQCANAIKLVRDWVDHHGGTHRMATSGDRMFR
;
A
#
# COMPACT_ATOMS: atom_id res chain seq x y z
N MET A 1 -65.82 59.69 27.13
CA MET A 1 -66.56 60.94 26.83
C MET A 1 -65.56 62.07 27.07
N THR A 2 -65.22 62.97 26.15
CA THR A 2 -65.68 63.30 24.77
C THR A 2 -64.45 63.73 23.91
N SER A 3 -64.28 63.26 22.66
CA SER A 3 -64.61 63.95 21.37
C SER A 3 -63.72 65.16 21.02
N HIS A 4 -63.11 65.41 19.84
CA HIS A 4 -62.91 64.73 18.52
C HIS A 4 -61.49 65.15 17.96
N LEU A 5 -60.76 64.55 16.99
CA LEU A 5 -60.93 63.48 15.97
C LEU A 5 -61.25 63.92 14.50
N ARG A 6 -60.25 64.39 13.71
CA ARG A 6 -60.11 64.29 12.21
C ARG A 6 -58.74 64.89 11.73
N ARG A 7 -57.86 64.17 10.99
CA ARG A 7 -57.73 63.91 9.50
C ARG A 7 -56.99 65.03 8.70
N ARG A 8 -56.12 64.78 7.68
CA ARG A 8 -55.44 63.57 7.12
C ARG A 8 -54.45 63.96 5.97
N VAL A 9 -53.47 63.09 5.59
CA VAL A 9 -52.58 63.14 4.37
C VAL A 9 -51.50 64.25 4.40
N GLY A 10 -50.27 64.18 3.86
CA GLY A 10 -49.44 63.18 3.12
C GLY A 10 -48.60 63.89 2.02
N ALA A 11 -47.45 63.42 1.46
CA ALA A 11 -46.56 62.27 1.72
C ALA A 11 -45.24 62.37 0.86
N ARG A 12 -44.11 61.74 1.30
CA ARG A 12 -42.91 61.27 0.49
C ARG A 12 -42.08 62.34 -0.30
N MET A 13 -40.80 62.21 -0.69
CA MET A 13 -39.60 61.34 -0.50
C MET A 13 -38.35 62.21 -0.92
N VAL A 14 -37.13 62.23 -0.33
CA VAL A 14 -36.03 61.20 -0.24
C VAL A 14 -35.38 60.87 -1.62
N PRO A 15 -34.04 60.72 -1.83
CA PRO A 15 -32.82 61.00 -1.01
C PRO A 15 -31.64 61.73 -1.74
N ALA A 16 -30.48 61.92 -1.08
CA ALA A 16 -29.11 61.67 -1.63
C ALA A 16 -28.05 61.61 -0.50
N LEU A 17 -26.90 60.94 -0.71
CA LEU A 17 -25.85 60.68 0.30
C LEU A 17 -24.44 60.75 -0.32
N MET A 18 -23.40 61.15 0.43
CA MET A 18 -21.99 60.81 0.15
C MET A 18 -21.05 61.13 1.34
N ALA A 19 -20.14 60.18 1.66
CA ALA A 19 -18.75 60.29 2.17
C ALA A 19 -18.35 61.32 3.28
N ALA A 20 -17.40 61.06 4.20
CA ALA A 20 -16.50 59.93 4.43
C ALA A 20 -16.12 59.82 5.93
N LEU A 21 -15.58 58.68 6.37
CA LEU A 21 -14.84 58.55 7.63
C LEU A 21 -13.70 57.53 7.46
N CYS A 22 -12.47 57.87 7.87
CA CYS A 22 -11.33 56.97 7.79
C CYS A 22 -11.15 56.20 9.11
N ALA A 23 -11.30 54.87 9.07
CA ALA A 23 -10.93 53.98 10.17
C ALA A 23 -9.61 53.27 9.84
N ILE A 24 -8.72 53.17 10.82
CA ILE A 24 -7.42 52.49 10.68
C ILE A 24 -7.60 50.99 10.89
N THR A 25 -7.51 50.19 9.82
CA THR A 25 -7.46 48.73 9.90
C THR A 25 -6.02 48.25 9.70
N GLY A 26 -5.37 47.84 10.79
CA GLY A 26 -4.05 47.21 10.73
C GLY A 26 -4.15 45.82 10.12
N VAL A 27 -3.80 45.68 8.84
CA VAL A 27 -3.74 44.38 8.17
C VAL A 27 -2.48 43.64 8.62
N THR A 28 -2.63 42.79 9.65
CA THR A 28 -1.63 41.77 9.96
C THR A 28 -1.63 40.75 8.82
N ALA A 29 -0.77 40.97 7.83
CA ALA A 29 -0.49 40.00 6.80
C ALA A 29 0.18 38.77 7.43
N LEU A 30 -0.63 37.79 7.83
CA LEU A 30 -0.18 36.45 8.14
C LEU A 30 0.49 35.92 6.87
N GLY A 31 1.83 35.95 6.87
CA GLY A 31 2.64 35.39 5.80
C GLY A 31 2.41 33.89 5.75
N ALA A 32 1.44 33.46 4.94
CA ALA A 32 1.27 32.07 4.60
C ALA A 32 2.57 31.60 3.96
N THR A 33 3.37 30.83 4.71
CA THR A 33 4.50 30.08 4.14
C THR A 33 3.97 29.34 2.92
N PRO A 34 4.52 29.56 1.71
CA PRO A 34 4.00 28.90 0.53
C PRO A 34 4.02 27.40 0.79
N ALA A 35 2.86 26.76 0.63
CA ALA A 35 2.75 25.32 0.84
C ALA A 35 3.83 24.65 -0.02
N ALA A 36 4.75 23.93 0.63
CA ALA A 36 5.89 23.35 -0.04
C ALA A 36 5.39 22.52 -1.22
N ALA A 37 5.82 22.88 -2.43
CA ALA A 37 5.33 22.25 -3.65
C ALA A 37 5.51 20.73 -3.51
N ALA A 38 4.40 19.99 -3.55
CA ALA A 38 4.38 18.57 -3.24
C ALA A 38 5.44 17.86 -4.10
N ASP A 39 6.32 17.07 -3.46
CA ASP A 39 7.49 16.52 -4.13
C ASP A 39 7.09 15.57 -5.26
N GLN A 40 7.20 16.07 -6.49
CA GLN A 40 6.75 15.42 -7.73
C GLN A 40 7.61 14.21 -8.13
N ARG A 41 8.72 13.94 -7.41
CA ARG A 41 9.54 12.75 -7.66
C ARG A 41 8.76 11.50 -7.27
N GLN A 42 8.85 10.45 -8.10
CA GLN A 42 8.14 9.20 -7.86
C GLN A 42 8.67 8.56 -6.57
N ALA A 43 7.75 8.27 -5.64
CA ALA A 43 8.05 7.69 -4.34
C ALA A 43 8.18 6.16 -4.46
N ILE A 44 9.38 5.64 -4.21
CA ILE A 44 9.72 4.22 -4.38
C ILE A 44 9.72 3.48 -3.04
N TYR A 45 9.15 2.28 -3.04
CA TYR A 45 9.08 1.37 -1.90
C TYR A 45 10.10 0.23 -2.09
N ALA A 46 11.17 0.22 -1.30
CA ALA A 46 12.01 -0.96 -1.09
C ALA A 46 11.36 -1.80 0.01
N ILE A 47 10.79 -2.93 -0.41
CA ILE A 47 9.96 -3.80 0.42
C ILE A 47 10.83 -5.01 0.80
N ALA A 48 11.04 -5.28 2.09
CA ALA A 48 11.71 -6.50 2.50
C ALA A 48 10.81 -7.73 2.25
N HIS A 49 11.35 -8.76 1.60
CA HIS A 49 10.65 -10.01 1.25
C HIS A 49 10.53 -10.97 2.45
N ARG A 50 9.36 -11.61 2.63
CA ARG A 50 9.13 -12.72 3.58
C ARG A 50 9.62 -12.39 4.99
N VAL A 51 9.06 -11.32 5.57
CA VAL A 51 9.42 -10.81 6.90
C VAL A 51 8.55 -11.46 7.98
N ASP A 52 8.57 -12.79 8.04
CA ASP A 52 7.69 -13.57 8.92
C ASP A 52 8.18 -13.64 10.38
N THR A 53 9.25 -12.92 10.73
CA THR A 53 9.83 -12.94 12.09
C THR A 53 9.91 -11.55 12.71
N VAL A 54 9.71 -11.50 14.03
CA VAL A 54 9.77 -10.27 14.82
C VAL A 54 11.14 -9.58 14.70
N ASP A 55 12.23 -10.35 14.64
CA ASP A 55 13.58 -9.84 14.44
C ASP A 55 13.82 -9.39 12.98
N GLY A 56 13.18 -10.06 12.01
CA GLY A 56 13.17 -9.66 10.60
C GLY A 56 12.60 -8.25 10.38
N VAL A 57 11.60 -7.84 11.16
CA VAL A 57 11.06 -6.46 11.13
C VAL A 57 12.13 -5.43 11.51
N ASP A 58 12.98 -5.73 12.50
CA ASP A 58 14.09 -4.84 12.87
C ASP A 58 15.22 -4.89 11.87
N ALA A 59 15.54 -6.05 11.29
CA ALA A 59 16.53 -6.19 10.24
C ALA A 59 16.13 -5.38 8.98
N ALA A 60 14.87 -5.47 8.55
CA ALA A 60 14.33 -4.69 7.44
C ALA A 60 14.48 -3.18 7.67
N LEU A 61 14.09 -2.70 8.86
CA LEU A 61 14.26 -1.31 9.26
C LEU A 61 15.74 -0.87 9.37
N LYS A 62 16.62 -1.74 9.88
CA LYS A 62 18.07 -1.51 9.98
C LYS A 62 18.72 -1.40 8.60
N HIS A 63 18.27 -2.19 7.63
CA HIS A 63 18.71 -2.13 6.22
C HIS A 63 18.12 -0.92 5.48
N GLY A 64 17.13 -0.25 6.08
CA GLY A 64 16.46 0.93 5.54
C GLY A 64 15.38 0.60 4.52
N ALA A 65 14.77 -0.59 4.61
CA ALA A 65 13.53 -0.88 3.92
C ALA A 65 12.43 0.07 4.43
N ASN A 66 11.66 0.65 3.50
CA ASN A 66 10.54 1.52 3.83
C ASN A 66 9.19 0.82 3.61
N GLY A 67 9.18 -0.42 3.13
CA GLY A 67 8.09 -1.37 3.30
C GLY A 67 8.60 -2.73 3.79
N ILE A 68 7.69 -3.56 4.27
CA ILE A 68 7.90 -5.00 4.43
C ILE A 68 6.73 -5.75 3.79
N GLU A 69 6.99 -6.96 3.35
CA GLU A 69 5.99 -7.96 2.99
C GLU A 69 6.05 -9.07 4.05
N ILE A 70 4.88 -9.55 4.47
CA ILE A 70 4.68 -10.59 5.47
C ILE A 70 3.70 -11.59 4.89
N ASP A 71 4.10 -12.85 4.84
CA ASP A 71 3.22 -13.93 4.42
C ASP A 71 2.26 -14.28 5.57
N VAL A 72 0.97 -14.46 5.31
CA VAL A 72 0.00 -14.73 6.39
C VAL A 72 -0.87 -15.97 6.14
N CYS A 73 -0.90 -16.86 7.14
CA CYS A 73 -1.80 -18.03 7.22
C CYS A 73 -2.92 -17.81 8.25
N ALA A 74 -4.12 -18.29 7.93
CA ALA A 74 -5.24 -18.40 8.84
C ALA A 74 -5.13 -19.66 9.73
N TRP A 75 -5.47 -19.54 11.02
CA TRP A 75 -5.52 -20.69 11.93
C TRP A 75 -6.82 -20.74 12.73
N TRP A 76 -7.67 -21.72 12.42
CA TRP A 76 -8.99 -21.89 13.05
C TRP A 76 -8.94 -22.17 14.56
N ASN A 77 -7.85 -22.79 15.04
CA ASN A 77 -7.58 -23.07 16.44
C ASN A 77 -6.16 -22.59 16.79
N PRO A 78 -5.99 -21.33 17.22
CA PRO A 78 -6.83 -20.68 18.22
C PRO A 78 -7.65 -19.50 17.69
N ASN A 79 -8.03 -19.51 16.40
CA ASN A 79 -8.78 -18.44 15.71
C ASN A 79 -7.94 -17.15 15.57
N GLU A 80 -6.78 -17.27 14.93
CA GLU A 80 -5.79 -16.19 14.73
C GLU A 80 -5.19 -16.22 13.30
N TRP A 81 -4.42 -15.18 12.96
CA TRP A 81 -3.49 -15.18 11.82
C TRP A 81 -2.05 -15.32 12.31
N ARG A 82 -1.19 -16.02 11.56
CA ARG A 82 0.25 -16.16 11.82
C ARG A 82 1.07 -15.73 10.62
N ALA A 83 2.26 -15.19 10.88
CA ALA A 83 3.20 -14.82 9.83
C ALA A 83 4.00 -16.06 9.41
N TYR A 84 3.73 -16.60 8.21
CA TYR A 84 4.35 -17.81 7.67
C TYR A 84 3.98 -18.00 6.19
N HIS A 85 4.97 -18.21 5.31
CA HIS A 85 4.76 -18.48 3.88
C HIS A 85 4.05 -19.80 3.55
N ASP A 86 4.46 -20.90 4.18
CA ASP A 86 4.24 -22.25 3.65
C ASP A 86 2.99 -22.94 4.23
N CYS A 87 1.87 -22.21 4.28
CA CYS A 87 0.63 -22.57 5.00
C CYS A 87 0.02 -23.94 4.65
N SER A 88 0.27 -24.46 3.44
CA SER A 88 -0.71 -25.26 2.71
C SER A 88 -0.97 -26.69 3.19
N SER A 89 -0.35 -27.12 4.29
CA SER A 89 -0.41 -28.52 4.77
C SER A 89 -0.18 -28.71 6.28
N ALA A 90 0.00 -27.64 7.05
CA ALA A 90 0.61 -27.72 8.38
C ALA A 90 -0.27 -28.36 9.49
N GLY A 91 -1.57 -28.57 9.28
CA GLY A 91 -2.47 -29.21 10.23
C GLY A 91 -2.61 -28.42 11.52
N ASP A 92 -2.34 -29.04 12.67
CA ASP A 92 -2.34 -28.35 13.98
C ASP A 92 -0.96 -27.73 14.34
N ASN A 93 0.08 -27.92 13.52
CA ASN A 93 1.43 -27.42 13.79
C ASN A 93 1.53 -25.93 13.49
N ARG A 94 1.19 -25.09 14.47
CA ARG A 94 1.33 -23.62 14.40
C ARG A 94 2.79 -23.23 14.18
N LEU A 95 3.09 -22.62 13.04
CA LEU A 95 4.41 -22.09 12.69
C LEU A 95 4.36 -20.56 12.63
N GLY A 96 5.53 -19.92 12.80
CA GLY A 96 5.66 -18.47 12.85
C GLY A 96 5.06 -17.80 14.10
N PRO A 97 5.31 -16.48 14.30
CA PRO A 97 4.69 -15.68 15.35
C PRO A 97 3.21 -15.38 15.03
N SER A 98 2.43 -14.97 16.02
CA SER A 98 1.09 -14.42 15.75
C SER A 98 1.18 -13.07 15.07
N PHE A 99 0.22 -12.77 14.19
CA PHE A 99 0.19 -11.48 13.48
C PHE A 99 0.08 -10.28 14.43
N ASP A 100 -0.55 -10.45 15.60
CA ASP A 100 -0.55 -9.40 16.64
C ASP A 100 0.86 -9.10 17.17
N SER A 101 1.74 -10.10 17.29
CA SER A 101 3.14 -9.91 17.70
C SER A 101 3.94 -9.11 16.65
N MET A 102 3.64 -9.34 15.36
CA MET A 102 4.22 -8.60 14.25
C MET A 102 3.75 -7.14 14.26
N ILE A 103 2.45 -6.91 14.40
CA ILE A 103 1.87 -5.56 14.55
C ILE A 103 2.49 -4.85 15.77
N ASP A 104 2.61 -5.52 16.92
CA ASP A 104 3.19 -4.93 18.13
C ASP A 104 4.62 -4.44 17.88
N ARG A 105 5.43 -5.22 17.15
CA ARG A 105 6.80 -4.81 16.79
C ARG A 105 6.83 -3.66 15.80
N ILE A 106 5.98 -3.69 14.77
CA ILE A 106 5.89 -2.64 13.74
C ILE A 106 5.41 -1.31 14.34
N VAL A 107 4.38 -1.34 15.18
CA VAL A 107 3.81 -0.15 15.85
C VAL A 107 4.78 0.38 16.91
N SER A 108 5.46 -0.49 17.67
CA SER A 108 6.54 -0.07 18.58
C SER A 108 7.65 0.67 17.84
N ASN A 109 8.08 0.14 16.69
CA ASN A 109 9.05 0.80 15.82
C ASN A 109 8.56 2.14 15.26
N ALA A 110 7.31 2.24 14.83
CA ALA A 110 6.71 3.49 14.37
C ALA A 110 6.61 4.56 15.48
N ASN A 111 6.32 4.15 16.72
CA ASN A 111 6.33 5.02 17.90
C ASN A 111 7.75 5.48 18.27
N ALA A 112 8.77 4.64 18.03
CA ALA A 112 10.19 4.99 18.12
C ALA A 112 10.72 5.80 16.92
N GLY A 113 9.84 6.29 16.03
CA GLY A 113 10.19 7.08 14.85
C GLY A 113 10.67 6.28 13.64
N ARG A 114 10.88 4.96 13.78
CA ARG A 114 11.27 4.03 12.70
C ARG A 114 10.04 3.48 11.98
N ARG A 115 9.19 4.38 11.46
CA ARG A 115 7.90 4.04 10.83
C ARG A 115 8.09 3.56 9.38
N LEU A 116 7.57 2.37 9.09
CA LEU A 116 7.40 1.86 7.72
C LEU A 116 6.34 2.68 6.96
N SER A 117 6.51 2.82 5.65
CA SER A 117 5.54 3.48 4.76
C SER A 117 4.48 2.51 4.23
N LEU A 118 4.79 1.21 4.23
CA LEU A 118 3.93 0.12 3.72
C LEU A 118 4.17 -1.18 4.51
N VAL A 119 3.10 -1.95 4.71
CA VAL A 119 3.12 -3.39 5.03
C VAL A 119 2.26 -4.09 3.98
N TRP A 120 2.85 -5.01 3.23
CA TRP A 120 2.13 -5.94 2.36
C TRP A 120 1.85 -7.20 3.18
N LEU A 121 0.62 -7.67 3.16
CA LEU A 121 0.20 -8.94 3.75
C LEU A 121 -0.12 -9.89 2.60
N ASP A 122 0.72 -10.90 2.34
CA ASP A 122 0.43 -11.88 1.29
C ASP A 122 -0.45 -13.01 1.85
N ILE A 123 -1.74 -12.98 1.51
CA ILE A 123 -2.76 -13.82 2.12
C ILE A 123 -2.83 -15.15 1.34
N LYS A 124 -2.26 -16.20 1.93
CA LYS A 124 -2.06 -17.51 1.28
C LYS A 124 -3.31 -18.40 1.24
N ASP A 125 -4.21 -18.20 2.21
CA ASP A 125 -5.41 -19.02 2.45
C ASP A 125 -6.69 -18.19 2.75
N PRO A 126 -7.01 -17.16 1.93
CA PRO A 126 -8.05 -16.16 2.19
C PRO A 126 -9.47 -16.74 2.41
N ASN A 127 -9.73 -17.96 1.93
CA ASN A 127 -10.99 -18.68 2.05
C ASN A 127 -11.07 -19.63 3.26
N TYR A 128 -10.01 -19.81 4.05
CA TYR A 128 -9.93 -20.86 5.08
C TYR A 128 -10.97 -20.67 6.20
N CYS A 129 -11.04 -19.48 6.82
CA CYS A 129 -12.02 -19.16 7.84
C CYS A 129 -13.19 -18.30 7.33
N GLY A 130 -14.38 -18.52 7.87
CA GLY A 130 -15.54 -17.63 7.71
C GLY A 130 -15.70 -16.68 8.91
N GLU A 131 -16.35 -15.54 8.72
CA GLU A 131 -16.58 -14.54 9.79
C GLU A 131 -17.34 -15.10 11.02
N GLN A 132 -18.01 -16.25 10.89
CA GLN A 132 -18.64 -16.98 11.99
C GLN A 132 -18.36 -18.49 11.85
N PRO A 133 -17.98 -19.19 12.93
CA PRO A 133 -17.58 -18.67 14.24
C PRO A 133 -16.16 -18.04 14.24
N ASN A 134 -15.40 -18.21 13.16
CA ASN A 134 -13.94 -18.05 13.16
C ASN A 134 -13.46 -16.70 12.58
N ARG A 135 -14.00 -15.59 13.09
CA ARG A 135 -13.60 -14.23 12.62
C ARG A 135 -12.11 -13.94 12.78
N GLY A 136 -11.48 -14.37 13.86
CA GLY A 136 -10.08 -14.03 14.20
C GLY A 136 -9.05 -14.55 13.20
N CYS A 137 -9.40 -15.58 12.41
CA CYS A 137 -8.64 -16.08 11.26
C CYS A 137 -9.33 -15.83 9.91
N SER A 138 -10.44 -15.08 9.82
CA SER A 138 -10.98 -14.63 8.53
C SER A 138 -10.26 -13.37 8.05
N VAL A 139 -10.30 -13.09 6.75
CA VAL A 139 -9.67 -11.87 6.18
C VAL A 139 -10.28 -10.59 6.79
N THR A 140 -11.54 -10.60 7.19
CA THR A 140 -12.15 -9.53 7.98
C THR A 140 -11.51 -9.34 9.36
N GLY A 141 -11.10 -10.41 10.03
CA GLY A 141 -10.31 -10.32 11.27
C GLY A 141 -8.87 -9.88 11.04
N LEU A 142 -8.29 -10.17 9.87
CA LEU A 142 -7.01 -9.61 9.43
C LEU A 142 -7.13 -8.08 9.25
N HIS A 143 -8.20 -7.63 8.57
CA HIS A 143 -8.54 -6.21 8.39
C HIS A 143 -8.77 -5.49 9.73
N ASP A 144 -9.54 -6.07 10.65
CA ASP A 144 -9.74 -5.54 12.00
C ASP A 144 -8.40 -5.33 12.74
N LYS A 145 -7.49 -6.31 12.66
CA LYS A 145 -6.13 -6.24 13.26
C LYS A 145 -5.25 -5.21 12.58
N ALA A 146 -5.27 -5.17 11.25
CA ALA A 146 -4.47 -4.27 10.42
C ALA A 146 -4.83 -2.78 10.62
N GLN A 147 -6.01 -2.45 11.16
CA GLN A 147 -6.32 -1.06 11.56
C GLN A 147 -5.37 -0.49 12.62
N ARG A 148 -4.63 -1.34 13.34
CA ARG A 148 -3.53 -0.92 14.24
C ARG A 148 -2.34 -0.33 13.46
N LEU A 149 -2.10 -0.80 12.23
CA LEU A 149 -1.06 -0.30 11.33
C LEU A 149 -1.51 1.01 10.65
N THR A 150 -2.76 1.06 10.16
CA THR A 150 -3.32 2.29 9.55
C THR A 150 -3.43 3.43 10.56
N ALA A 151 -3.84 3.14 11.80
CA ALA A 151 -3.82 4.11 12.91
C ALA A 151 -2.41 4.59 13.29
N ALA A 152 -1.38 3.75 13.09
CA ALA A 152 0.03 4.14 13.24
C ALA A 152 0.56 4.98 12.06
N GLY A 153 -0.24 5.22 11.02
CA GLY A 153 0.13 5.98 9.81
C GLY A 153 0.90 5.17 8.76
N ILE A 154 0.75 3.84 8.79
CA ILE A 154 1.39 2.89 7.88
C ILE A 154 0.35 2.43 6.85
N GLN A 155 0.73 2.28 5.57
CA GLN A 155 -0.17 1.74 4.55
C GLN A 155 -0.23 0.22 4.63
N VAL A 156 -1.38 -0.37 4.30
CA VAL A 156 -1.57 -1.83 4.27
C VAL A 156 -1.99 -2.25 2.87
N LEU A 157 -1.28 -3.21 2.30
CA LEU A 157 -1.64 -3.84 1.03
C LEU A 157 -2.01 -5.30 1.27
N TYR A 158 -3.26 -5.64 0.99
CA TYR A 158 -3.75 -7.02 1.04
C TYR A 158 -3.48 -7.71 -0.30
N GLY A 159 -2.48 -8.59 -0.34
CA GLY A 159 -2.17 -9.42 -1.50
C GLY A 159 -3.02 -10.68 -1.50
N PHE A 160 -3.63 -11.00 -2.65
CA PHE A 160 -4.43 -12.21 -2.82
C PHE A 160 -3.72 -13.20 -3.75
N TYR A 161 -3.23 -14.29 -3.15
CA TYR A 161 -2.54 -15.40 -3.80
C TYR A 161 -2.89 -16.71 -3.08
N GLU A 162 -3.78 -17.54 -3.64
CA GLU A 162 -4.18 -18.78 -2.98
C GLU A 162 -3.20 -19.92 -3.33
N TYR A 163 -2.62 -20.53 -2.30
CA TYR A 163 -1.67 -21.63 -2.46
C TYR A 163 -2.37 -23.00 -2.63
N HIS A 164 -3.67 -23.08 -2.30
CA HIS A 164 -4.44 -24.32 -2.27
C HIS A 164 -5.13 -24.65 -3.61
N GLY A 165 -4.91 -25.86 -4.13
CA GLY A 165 -5.55 -26.36 -5.36
C GLY A 165 -4.76 -26.13 -6.65
N GLY A 166 -3.66 -25.39 -6.57
CA GLY A 166 -2.86 -24.90 -7.68
C GLY A 166 -2.55 -23.42 -7.46
N SER A 167 -1.44 -22.92 -7.98
CA SER A 167 -0.99 -21.54 -7.77
C SER A 167 -1.84 -20.54 -8.57
N THR A 168 -3.04 -20.27 -8.08
CA THR A 168 -4.04 -19.39 -8.70
C THR A 168 -4.57 -18.39 -7.69
N PRO A 169 -4.52 -17.07 -7.94
CA PRO A 169 -5.06 -16.09 -7.02
C PRO A 169 -6.56 -16.25 -6.70
N ASP A 170 -6.92 -16.19 -5.41
CA ASP A 170 -8.33 -16.09 -4.96
C ASP A 170 -8.90 -14.70 -5.26
N VAL A 171 -9.31 -14.52 -6.51
CA VAL A 171 -10.00 -13.32 -6.96
C VAL A 171 -11.50 -13.56 -6.87
N GLY A 172 -12.16 -12.83 -5.97
CA GLY A 172 -13.61 -12.88 -5.82
C GLY A 172 -14.13 -13.99 -4.91
N GLY A 173 -13.26 -14.73 -4.19
CA GLY A 173 -13.68 -15.60 -3.09
C GLY A 173 -14.13 -14.83 -1.85
N ARG A 174 -14.36 -15.57 -0.76
CA ARG A 174 -14.91 -15.01 0.50
C ARG A 174 -13.96 -14.02 1.13
N GLY A 175 -12.65 -14.29 1.10
CA GLY A 175 -11.64 -13.39 1.64
C GLY A 175 -11.60 -12.07 0.89
N TRP A 176 -11.56 -12.14 -0.45
CA TRP A 176 -11.60 -10.97 -1.34
C TRP A 176 -12.86 -10.12 -1.11
N GLN A 177 -14.05 -10.75 -1.19
CA GLN A 177 -15.34 -10.08 -0.96
C GLN A 177 -15.43 -9.43 0.43
N SER A 178 -14.73 -9.96 1.43
CA SER A 178 -14.77 -9.42 2.79
C SER A 178 -14.16 -8.03 2.93
N LEU A 179 -13.37 -7.55 1.96
CA LEU A 179 -12.78 -6.21 1.95
C LEU A 179 -13.55 -5.18 1.09
N GLU A 180 -14.51 -5.64 0.27
CA GLU A 180 -15.30 -4.75 -0.60
C GLU A 180 -16.06 -3.69 0.21
N GLY A 181 -15.86 -2.42 -0.15
CA GLY A 181 -16.43 -1.26 0.54
C GLY A 181 -15.84 -0.95 1.93
N LYS A 182 -14.80 -1.68 2.40
CA LYS A 182 -14.23 -1.52 3.75
C LYS A 182 -12.84 -0.88 3.81
N LEU A 183 -12.13 -0.81 2.68
CA LEU A 183 -10.76 -0.27 2.61
C LEU A 183 -10.71 1.24 2.97
N GLY A 184 -9.86 1.59 3.92
CA GLY A 184 -9.54 2.98 4.29
C GLY A 184 -8.52 3.65 3.36
N ARG A 185 -8.29 4.95 3.58
CA ARG A 185 -7.38 5.80 2.78
C ARG A 185 -5.88 5.47 2.87
N LEU A 186 -5.52 4.40 3.58
CA LEU A 186 -4.17 3.86 3.69
C LEU A 186 -4.11 2.39 3.23
N GLU A 187 -5.20 1.86 2.69
CA GLU A 187 -5.36 0.45 2.40
C GLU A 187 -5.56 0.20 0.90
N GLY A 188 -5.02 -0.92 0.41
CA GLY A 188 -5.19 -1.35 -0.99
C GLY A 188 -5.24 -2.87 -1.11
N MET A 189 -5.62 -3.35 -2.29
CA MET A 189 -5.60 -4.77 -2.65
C MET A 189 -4.73 -4.97 -3.90
N THR A 190 -3.94 -6.04 -3.92
CA THR A 190 -3.22 -6.52 -5.12
C THR A 190 -3.56 -7.97 -5.40
N THR A 191 -3.31 -8.39 -6.63
CA THR A 191 -3.30 -9.78 -7.04
C THR A 191 -2.31 -9.94 -8.18
N THR A 192 -1.61 -11.08 -8.23
CA THR A 192 -0.45 -11.24 -9.10
C THR A 192 -0.85 -11.67 -10.52
N GLY A 193 -0.13 -11.16 -11.53
CA GLY A 193 -0.22 -11.67 -12.90
C GLY A 193 0.08 -10.63 -13.98
N THR A 194 -0.19 -10.99 -15.23
CA THR A 194 -0.13 -10.05 -16.36
C THR A 194 -1.14 -8.92 -16.20
N ARG A 195 -0.93 -7.81 -16.90
CA ARG A 195 -1.81 -6.63 -16.81
C ARG A 195 -3.26 -7.00 -17.08
N ASP A 196 -3.51 -7.82 -18.10
CA ASP A 196 -4.88 -8.23 -18.46
C ASP A 196 -5.49 -9.25 -17.48
N GLN A 197 -4.66 -10.07 -16.80
CA GLN A 197 -5.13 -10.93 -15.71
C GLN A 197 -5.61 -10.10 -14.51
N VAL A 198 -4.80 -9.12 -14.08
CA VAL A 198 -5.09 -8.27 -12.91
C VAL A 198 -6.20 -7.26 -13.21
N ARG A 199 -6.22 -6.63 -14.39
CA ARG A 199 -7.36 -5.84 -14.87
C ARG A 199 -8.64 -6.67 -14.89
N GLY A 200 -8.60 -7.86 -15.51
CA GLY A 200 -9.73 -8.78 -15.56
C GLY A 200 -10.19 -9.25 -14.19
N ALA A 201 -9.28 -9.38 -13.21
CA ALA A 201 -9.62 -9.71 -11.83
C ALA A 201 -10.49 -8.63 -11.17
N PHE A 202 -10.03 -7.37 -11.20
CA PHE A 202 -10.80 -6.26 -10.64
C PHE A 202 -12.07 -5.91 -11.46
N ASP A 203 -12.11 -6.24 -12.75
CA ASP A 203 -13.28 -5.99 -13.59
C ASP A 203 -14.35 -7.10 -13.48
N ARG A 204 -13.97 -8.31 -13.04
CA ARG A 204 -14.92 -9.39 -12.65
C ARG A 204 -15.39 -9.30 -11.20
N SER A 205 -14.50 -8.92 -10.28
CA SER A 205 -14.69 -9.12 -8.83
C SER A 205 -14.34 -7.90 -7.98
N GLY A 206 -13.93 -6.78 -8.56
CA GLY A 206 -13.54 -5.56 -7.83
C GLY A 206 -14.62 -4.48 -7.77
N ALA A 207 -15.91 -4.84 -7.85
CA ALA A 207 -17.00 -3.87 -7.92
C ALA A 207 -17.06 -2.93 -6.71
N GLY A 208 -16.89 -3.47 -5.50
CA GLY A 208 -16.75 -2.70 -4.26
C GLY A 208 -15.32 -2.21 -3.95
N ILE A 209 -14.38 -2.30 -4.89
CA ILE A 209 -12.99 -1.83 -4.74
C ILE A 209 -12.77 -0.62 -5.67
N PRO A 210 -12.77 0.62 -5.16
CA PRO A 210 -12.51 1.80 -5.97
C PRO A 210 -11.08 1.76 -6.55
N VAL A 211 -10.90 2.36 -7.73
CA VAL A 211 -9.63 2.26 -8.48
C VAL A 211 -8.42 2.82 -7.70
N GLY A 212 -8.64 3.79 -6.81
CA GLY A 212 -7.63 4.32 -5.88
C GLY A 212 -7.08 3.33 -4.86
N HIS A 213 -7.64 2.11 -4.77
CA HIS A 213 -7.18 1.01 -3.91
C HIS A 213 -6.68 -0.21 -4.70
N ARG A 214 -6.71 -0.19 -6.04
CA ARG A 214 -6.35 -1.33 -6.91
C ARG A 214 -4.86 -1.29 -7.28
N ALA A 215 -4.04 -2.13 -6.68
CA ALA A 215 -2.66 -2.34 -7.08
C ALA A 215 -2.54 -3.54 -8.05
N MET A 216 -1.46 -3.54 -8.83
CA MET A 216 -1.00 -4.69 -9.61
C MET A 216 0.39 -5.08 -9.13
N ASP A 217 0.61 -6.37 -8.91
CA ASP A 217 1.96 -6.92 -8.76
C ASP A 217 2.23 -7.99 -9.83
N TYR A 218 3.50 -8.15 -10.18
CA TYR A 218 3.93 -9.28 -10.98
C TYR A 218 5.41 -9.59 -10.75
N GLY A 219 5.74 -10.87 -10.70
CA GLY A 219 7.05 -11.32 -10.28
C GLY A 219 7.26 -12.81 -10.41
N ASP A 220 8.45 -13.24 -10.02
CA ASP A 220 8.84 -14.63 -9.83
C ASP A 220 9.93 -14.68 -8.76
N THR A 221 9.95 -15.73 -7.93
CA THR A 221 10.98 -15.92 -6.90
C THR A 221 12.38 -16.13 -7.52
N ASN A 222 12.44 -16.53 -8.79
CA ASN A 222 13.60 -16.37 -9.65
C ASN A 222 13.32 -15.24 -10.66
N ILE A 223 13.75 -14.02 -10.35
CA ILE A 223 13.47 -12.81 -11.15
C ILE A 223 13.94 -12.90 -12.61
N THR A 224 14.83 -13.83 -12.97
CA THR A 224 15.28 -14.04 -14.36
C THR A 224 14.20 -14.72 -15.22
N LYS A 225 13.31 -15.50 -14.60
CA LYS A 225 12.30 -16.35 -15.23
C LYS A 225 11.18 -15.51 -15.83
N GLY A 226 11.16 -15.40 -17.16
CA GLY A 226 10.13 -14.67 -17.90
C GLY A 226 10.27 -13.15 -17.89
N PHE A 227 11.34 -12.57 -17.35
CA PHE A 227 11.44 -11.12 -17.14
C PHE A 227 11.29 -10.25 -18.41
N GLY A 228 11.93 -10.68 -19.51
CA GLY A 228 12.01 -9.93 -20.77
C GLY A 228 13.02 -8.78 -20.74
N ASN A 229 12.75 -7.73 -21.51
CA ASN A 229 13.56 -6.52 -21.64
C ASN A 229 12.72 -5.22 -21.64
N CYS A 230 11.43 -5.34 -21.29
CA CYS A 230 10.47 -4.23 -21.17
C CYS A 230 10.05 -3.62 -22.52
N THR A 231 10.16 -4.39 -23.62
CA THR A 231 9.66 -4.02 -24.96
C THR A 231 8.77 -5.10 -25.60
N GLU A 232 8.64 -6.27 -24.97
CA GLU A 232 7.84 -7.38 -25.47
C GLU A 232 6.35 -7.06 -25.53
N ALA A 233 5.63 -7.69 -26.47
CA ALA A 233 4.22 -7.41 -26.68
C ALA A 233 3.33 -7.89 -25.50
N THR A 234 3.71 -8.97 -24.81
CA THR A 234 2.91 -9.57 -23.73
C THR A 234 3.70 -10.60 -22.90
N TYR A 235 3.15 -11.00 -21.75
CA TYR A 235 3.57 -12.07 -20.83
C TYR A 235 4.89 -11.84 -20.06
N ASN A 236 5.83 -11.07 -20.58
CA ASN A 236 7.11 -10.85 -19.87
C ASN A 236 6.95 -9.87 -18.69
N THR A 237 7.53 -10.21 -17.54
CA THR A 237 7.32 -9.49 -16.25
C THR A 237 7.51 -7.99 -16.38
N CYS A 238 8.62 -7.54 -16.97
CA CYS A 238 8.90 -6.12 -17.12
C CYS A 238 7.95 -5.43 -18.13
N ALA A 239 7.55 -6.12 -19.20
CA ALA A 239 6.63 -5.59 -20.20
C ALA A 239 5.20 -5.44 -19.64
N GLU A 240 4.73 -6.40 -18.85
CA GLU A 240 3.42 -6.36 -18.19
C GLU A 240 3.35 -5.28 -17.11
N LEU A 241 4.39 -5.16 -16.28
CA LEU A 241 4.47 -4.09 -15.28
C LEU A 241 4.52 -2.69 -15.90
N LYS A 242 5.18 -2.54 -17.05
CA LYS A 242 5.19 -1.30 -17.84
C LYS A 242 3.80 -0.93 -18.36
N LYS A 243 2.98 -1.91 -18.74
CA LYS A 243 1.54 -1.68 -19.05
C LYS A 243 0.75 -1.29 -17.81
N GLY A 244 0.98 -1.97 -16.68
CA GLY A 244 0.35 -1.62 -15.40
C GLY A 244 0.69 -0.19 -14.94
N ALA A 245 1.93 0.27 -15.17
CA ALA A 245 2.34 1.63 -14.86
C ALA A 245 1.71 2.67 -15.82
N ALA A 246 1.42 2.30 -17.07
CA ALA A 246 0.64 3.12 -17.99
C ALA A 246 -0.84 3.19 -17.57
N ASP A 247 -1.46 2.07 -17.16
CA ASP A 247 -2.80 2.05 -16.56
C ASP A 247 -2.86 2.94 -15.31
N ARG A 248 -1.86 2.85 -14.43
CA ARG A 248 -1.70 3.69 -13.24
C ARG A 248 -1.59 5.17 -13.58
N ALA A 249 -0.76 5.53 -14.56
CA ALA A 249 -0.65 6.90 -15.06
C ALA A 249 -1.96 7.42 -15.68
N ALA A 250 -2.76 6.54 -16.28
CA ALA A 250 -4.11 6.82 -16.77
C ALA A 250 -5.19 6.81 -15.65
N GLY A 251 -4.81 6.61 -14.38
CA GLY A 251 -5.73 6.55 -13.24
C GLY A 251 -6.59 5.27 -13.19
N GLN A 252 -6.19 4.22 -13.90
CA GLN A 252 -6.88 2.91 -13.97
C GLN A 252 -6.33 1.88 -12.96
N LEU A 253 -5.23 2.18 -12.29
CA LEU A 253 -4.67 1.50 -11.12
C LEU A 253 -4.12 2.54 -10.14
N ALA A 254 -3.90 2.14 -8.89
CA ALA A 254 -3.25 2.94 -7.85
C ALA A 254 -1.71 2.78 -7.87
N ALA A 255 -1.23 1.54 -8.04
CA ALA A 255 0.19 1.19 -7.90
C ALA A 255 0.60 0.02 -8.79
N THR A 256 1.90 -0.06 -9.09
CA THR A 256 2.56 -1.25 -9.68
C THR A 256 3.74 -1.71 -8.82
N LEU A 257 3.84 -3.02 -8.57
CA LEU A 257 4.85 -3.63 -7.69
C LEU A 257 5.49 -4.87 -8.34
N SER A 258 6.71 -5.25 -7.92
CA SER A 258 7.38 -6.45 -8.46
C SER A 258 8.20 -7.21 -7.42
N TRP A 259 8.49 -8.48 -7.70
CA TRP A 259 9.12 -9.43 -6.80
C TRP A 259 9.84 -10.56 -7.59
N THR A 260 10.85 -11.26 -7.06
CA THR A 260 11.67 -10.95 -5.87
C THR A 260 13.10 -10.65 -6.32
N ALA A 261 13.61 -9.45 -6.04
CA ALA A 261 14.98 -9.07 -6.36
C ALA A 261 15.97 -9.50 -5.25
N THR A 262 17.14 -10.02 -5.62
CA THR A 262 18.22 -10.34 -4.67
C THR A 262 19.36 -9.32 -4.76
N TYR A 263 20.38 -9.45 -3.90
CA TYR A 263 21.58 -8.61 -3.93
C TYR A 263 22.38 -8.69 -5.24
N ASN A 264 22.07 -9.64 -6.13
CA ASN A 264 22.79 -9.88 -7.39
C ASN A 264 22.02 -9.39 -8.63
N ASP A 265 20.92 -8.65 -8.44
CA ASP A 265 19.96 -8.31 -9.51
C ASP A 265 19.91 -6.81 -9.90
N PRO A 266 21.03 -6.04 -9.96
CA PRO A 266 20.98 -4.60 -10.20
C PRO A 266 20.42 -4.23 -11.58
N TRP A 267 20.59 -5.09 -12.58
CA TRP A 267 20.00 -4.90 -13.92
C TRP A 267 18.47 -5.04 -13.89
N TYR A 268 17.94 -5.98 -13.10
CA TYR A 268 16.49 -6.15 -12.95
C TYR A 268 15.87 -4.98 -12.17
N VAL A 269 16.55 -4.50 -11.12
CA VAL A 269 16.15 -3.28 -10.40
C VAL A 269 16.12 -2.07 -11.32
N ASP A 270 17.15 -1.87 -12.15
CA ASP A 270 17.20 -0.79 -13.15
C ASP A 270 16.05 -0.87 -14.15
N LYS A 271 15.77 -2.06 -14.69
CA LYS A 271 14.67 -2.29 -15.63
C LYS A 271 13.30 -2.06 -14.98
N LEU A 272 13.10 -2.51 -13.75
CA LEU A 272 11.83 -2.34 -13.03
C LEU A 272 11.51 -0.87 -12.72
N LEU A 273 12.49 -0.12 -12.20
CA LEU A 273 12.28 1.28 -11.81
C LEU A 273 12.39 2.24 -13.01
N GLY A 274 13.40 2.06 -13.87
CA GLY A 274 13.68 2.94 -15.00
C GLY A 274 12.74 2.78 -16.19
N ASP A 275 12.49 1.52 -16.62
CA ASP A 275 11.74 1.19 -17.83
C ASP A 275 10.29 0.77 -17.57
N ALA A 276 10.02 -0.05 -16.56
CA ALA A 276 8.66 -0.47 -16.18
C ALA A 276 7.96 0.51 -15.21
N ARG A 277 8.71 1.42 -14.58
CA ARG A 277 8.18 2.48 -13.72
C ARG A 277 7.38 1.97 -12.52
N VAL A 278 7.75 0.81 -11.96
CA VAL A 278 7.07 0.29 -10.75
C VAL A 278 7.26 1.24 -9.57
N ASP A 279 6.31 1.24 -8.66
CA ASP A 279 6.35 2.03 -7.43
C ASP A 279 7.12 1.31 -6.32
N GLY A 280 7.31 -0.01 -6.41
CA GLY A 280 8.02 -0.76 -5.38
C GLY A 280 8.51 -2.13 -5.82
N ILE A 281 9.54 -2.60 -5.12
CA ILE A 281 10.19 -3.88 -5.36
C ILE A 281 10.33 -4.61 -4.02
N ILE A 282 9.83 -5.84 -3.97
CA ILE A 282 10.15 -6.84 -2.96
C ILE A 282 11.58 -7.33 -3.20
N ALA A 283 12.43 -7.19 -2.19
CA ALA A 283 13.83 -7.53 -2.24
C ALA A 283 14.31 -8.24 -0.95
N GLY A 284 15.17 -9.23 -1.11
CA GLY A 284 15.67 -10.06 0.00
C GLY A 284 16.23 -11.39 -0.50
N TYR A 285 15.85 -12.48 0.17
CA TYR A 285 16.16 -13.83 -0.29
C TYR A 285 15.22 -14.28 -1.42
N GLY A 286 15.77 -14.57 -2.59
CA GLY A 286 15.09 -15.23 -3.71
C GLY A 286 15.69 -16.61 -4.02
N ASP A 287 15.26 -17.23 -5.11
CA ASP A 287 15.66 -18.56 -5.58
C ASP A 287 17.19 -18.75 -5.61
N PHE A 288 17.91 -17.80 -6.23
CA PHE A 288 19.37 -17.75 -6.31
C PHE A 288 20.09 -17.83 -4.94
N THR A 289 19.42 -17.42 -3.86
CA THR A 289 19.98 -17.36 -2.49
C THR A 289 19.43 -18.43 -1.55
N GLY A 290 18.49 -19.25 -2.03
CA GLY A 290 17.60 -20.09 -1.25
C GLY A 290 16.55 -19.25 -0.50
N VAL A 291 15.27 -19.50 -0.78
CA VAL A 291 14.13 -18.81 -0.14
C VAL A 291 14.06 -19.18 1.35
N ARG A 292 13.93 -18.16 2.22
CA ARG A 292 13.76 -18.27 3.68
C ARG A 292 13.40 -16.90 4.25
N GLU A 293 13.10 -16.87 5.55
CA GLU A 293 12.76 -15.66 6.30
C GLU A 293 13.83 -14.55 6.21
N TYR A 294 13.37 -13.31 6.17
CA TYR A 294 14.24 -12.13 6.21
C TYR A 294 15.00 -12.02 7.54
N ASP A 295 16.32 -11.82 7.45
CA ASP A 295 17.25 -11.78 8.58
C ASP A 295 18.21 -10.59 8.52
N ASP A 296 19.07 -10.47 9.53
CA ASP A 296 20.12 -9.44 9.65
C ASP A 296 21.37 -9.78 8.80
N SER A 297 21.21 -10.46 7.67
CA SER A 297 22.30 -10.86 6.78
C SER A 297 22.73 -9.75 5.83
N TRP A 298 23.97 -9.84 5.34
CA TRP A 298 24.48 -8.92 4.32
C TRP A 298 23.76 -9.10 2.97
N GLN A 299 23.21 -10.29 2.68
CA GLN A 299 22.43 -10.58 1.49
C GLN A 299 21.14 -9.76 1.50
N CYS A 300 20.37 -9.82 2.58
CA CYS A 300 19.17 -9.03 2.77
C CYS A 300 19.48 -7.52 2.80
N ALA A 301 20.56 -7.12 3.49
CA ALA A 301 21.02 -5.73 3.50
C ALA A 301 21.31 -5.20 2.09
N ASN A 302 22.05 -5.95 1.28
CA ASN A 302 22.43 -5.52 -0.06
C ASN A 302 21.26 -5.58 -1.06
N ALA A 303 20.31 -6.49 -0.91
CA ALA A 303 19.11 -6.53 -1.75
C ALA A 303 18.28 -5.23 -1.60
N ILE A 304 18.03 -4.80 -0.36
CA ILE A 304 17.40 -3.49 -0.09
C ILE A 304 18.31 -2.33 -0.53
N LYS A 305 19.64 -2.45 -0.34
CA LYS A 305 20.60 -1.43 -0.77
C LYS A 305 20.55 -1.18 -2.28
N LEU A 306 20.38 -2.20 -3.13
CA LEU A 306 20.30 -2.01 -4.59
C LEU A 306 19.15 -1.06 -4.99
N VAL A 307 17.95 -1.26 -4.43
CA VAL A 307 16.79 -0.40 -4.70
C VAL A 307 17.06 1.03 -4.25
N ARG A 308 17.64 1.19 -3.06
CA ARG A 308 17.99 2.51 -2.50
C ARG A 308 19.08 3.22 -3.29
N ASP A 309 20.17 2.52 -3.63
CA ASP A 309 21.27 3.04 -4.43
C ASP A 309 20.77 3.53 -5.80
N TRP A 310 19.91 2.75 -6.47
CA TRP A 310 19.32 3.16 -7.75
C TRP A 310 18.50 4.45 -7.60
N VAL A 311 17.68 4.54 -6.55
CA VAL A 311 16.86 5.72 -6.27
C VAL A 311 17.71 6.95 -5.94
N ASP A 312 18.79 6.80 -5.18
CA ASP A 312 19.71 7.89 -4.83
C ASP A 312 20.46 8.39 -6.09
N HIS A 313 20.90 7.51 -6.98
CA HIS A 313 21.48 7.89 -8.29
C HIS A 313 20.46 8.58 -9.20
N HIS A 314 19.17 8.26 -9.08
CA HIS A 314 18.06 8.88 -9.82
C HIS A 314 17.30 9.95 -9.00
N GLY A 315 17.94 10.50 -7.97
CA GLY A 315 17.32 11.39 -6.97
C GLY A 315 16.70 12.70 -7.50
N GLY A 316 16.92 13.04 -8.78
CA GLY A 316 16.24 14.15 -9.45
C GLY A 316 14.82 13.83 -9.94
N THR A 317 14.48 12.55 -10.11
CA THR A 317 13.16 12.08 -10.60
C THR A 317 12.48 11.07 -9.68
N HIS A 318 13.25 10.41 -8.81
CA HIS A 318 12.76 9.42 -7.83
C HIS A 318 13.22 9.80 -6.42
N ARG A 319 12.59 9.19 -5.42
CA ARG A 319 12.96 9.29 -3.99
C ARG A 319 12.40 8.08 -3.25
N MET A 320 12.98 7.73 -2.09
CA MET A 320 12.35 6.75 -1.22
C MET A 320 11.01 7.29 -0.70
N ALA A 321 9.98 6.44 -0.71
CA ALA A 321 8.69 6.73 -0.09
C ALA A 321 8.79 6.88 1.43
N THR A 322 7.87 7.66 1.99
CA THR A 322 7.79 8.03 3.40
C THR A 322 6.36 7.84 3.91
N SER A 323 6.16 7.89 5.23
CA SER A 323 4.79 7.90 5.81
C SER A 323 3.93 9.13 5.47
N GLY A 324 4.48 10.11 4.73
CA GLY A 324 3.71 11.19 4.11
C GLY A 324 3.11 10.81 2.74
N ASP A 325 3.68 9.82 2.07
CA ASP A 325 3.29 9.40 0.71
C ASP A 325 2.03 8.53 0.72
N ARG A 326 1.23 8.62 -0.34
CA ARG A 326 -0.05 7.90 -0.47
C ARG A 326 -0.08 7.13 -1.79
N MET A 327 0.11 5.83 -1.68
CA MET A 327 -0.11 4.85 -2.74
C MET A 327 -1.61 4.67 -3.02
N PHE A 328 -2.43 4.70 -1.96
CA PHE A 328 -3.88 4.51 -2.02
C PHE A 328 -4.65 5.80 -1.68
N ARG A 329 -5.88 5.96 -2.21
CA ARG A 329 -6.67 7.19 -2.08
C ARG A 329 -8.18 7.02 -2.24
#